data_AF-A0A3P5ZQU7-F1
#
_entry.id   AF-A0A3P5ZQU7-F1
#
_cell.length_a   1.000
_cell.length_b   1.000
_cell.length_c   1.000
_cell.angle_alpha   90.00
_cell.angle_beta   90.00
_cell.angle_gamma   90.00
#
_symmetry.space_group_name_H-M   'P 1'
#
loop_
_entity.id
_entity.type
_entity.pdbx_description
1 polymer ?
#
loop_
_entity_poly.entity_id
_entity_poly.type
_entity_poly.pdbx_seq_one_letter_code
_entity_poly.pdbx_strand_id
1 'polypeptide(L)'
;MRMSSTVMRKDDGADGSRRRSSDEEVRRSRERRSGGLEGEEEELEQLEKMDNGISLLQRIKNKLLHHLLSSSLDVLRFLNNVDSKPDPLLPQTTGAVNSTWDQWFERPKEAKRCGCFIL
;
A
#
# COMPACT_ATOMS: atom_id res chain seq x y z
N MET A 1 38.23 -75.87 58.81
CA MET A 1 38.74 -74.95 57.77
C MET A 1 37.59 -74.61 56.84
N ARG A 2 37.07 -73.38 56.91
CA ARG A 2 36.08 -72.84 55.96
C ARG A 2 36.85 -72.13 54.85
N MET A 3 36.53 -72.40 53.59
CA MET A 3 36.91 -71.52 52.48
C MET A 3 35.65 -71.10 51.76
N SER A 4 35.11 -69.94 52.14
CA SER A 4 34.03 -69.26 51.43
C SER A 4 34.65 -68.51 50.25
N SER A 5 34.38 -68.98 49.04
CA SER A 5 34.75 -68.27 47.81
C SER A 5 33.75 -67.16 47.54
N THR A 6 34.21 -65.92 47.59
CA THR A 6 33.47 -64.70 47.25
C THR A 6 33.42 -64.54 45.73
N VAL A 7 32.25 -64.76 45.14
CA VAL A 7 31.95 -64.31 43.77
C VAL A 7 31.53 -62.84 43.85
N MET A 8 32.38 -61.97 43.31
CA MET A 8 32.08 -60.55 43.11
C MET A 8 30.92 -60.44 42.12
N ARG A 9 29.77 -59.92 42.58
CA ARG A 9 28.74 -59.41 41.68
C ARG A 9 29.18 -58.02 41.23
N LYS A 10 29.24 -57.83 39.91
CA LYS A 10 29.51 -56.53 39.30
C LYS A 10 28.19 -55.78 39.26
N ASP A 11 28.08 -54.74 40.09
CA ASP A 11 26.94 -53.85 40.11
C ASP A 11 26.97 -52.97 38.86
N ASP A 12 26.08 -53.24 37.91
CA ASP A 12 25.76 -52.33 36.81
C ASP A 12 24.79 -51.26 37.32
N GLY A 13 25.32 -50.35 38.13
CA GLY A 13 24.62 -49.17 38.63
C GLY A 13 25.00 -47.92 37.82
N ALA A 14 23.96 -47.21 37.35
CA ALA A 14 23.95 -45.81 36.89
C ALA A 14 24.32 -45.51 35.42
N ASP A 15 23.40 -45.79 34.48
CA ASP A 15 23.28 -45.07 33.19
C ASP A 15 21.86 -44.48 32.99
N GLY A 16 21.30 -43.88 34.05
CA GLY A 16 19.94 -43.31 34.01
C GLY A 16 19.90 -41.77 33.95
N SER A 17 21.00 -41.10 34.26
CA SER A 17 21.03 -39.63 34.44
C SER A 17 21.52 -38.90 33.18
N ARG A 18 22.45 -39.52 32.43
CA ARG A 18 23.05 -38.93 31.23
C ARG A 18 22.08 -38.94 30.03
N ARG A 19 21.30 -40.02 29.87
CA ARG A 19 20.27 -40.13 28.82
C ARG A 19 19.16 -39.09 28.96
N ARG A 20 18.66 -38.88 30.20
CA ARG A 20 17.60 -37.91 30.48
C ARG A 20 18.01 -36.47 30.17
N SER A 21 19.30 -36.13 30.34
CA SER A 21 19.87 -34.83 29.96
C SER A 21 19.98 -34.66 28.45
N SER A 22 20.44 -35.68 27.73
CA SER A 22 20.54 -35.65 26.27
C SER A 22 19.18 -35.59 25.59
N ASP A 23 18.19 -36.33 26.11
CA ASP A 23 16.83 -36.31 25.56
C ASP A 23 16.17 -34.93 25.74
N GLU A 24 16.37 -34.28 26.89
CA GLU A 24 15.87 -32.93 27.19
C GLU A 24 16.56 -31.84 26.33
N GLU A 25 17.85 -32.01 26.05
CA GLU A 25 18.65 -31.11 25.19
C GLU A 25 18.28 -31.27 23.70
N VAL A 26 18.00 -32.50 23.27
CA VAL A 26 17.44 -32.79 21.94
C VAL A 26 16.02 -32.24 21.82
N ARG A 27 15.20 -32.35 22.87
CA ARG A 27 13.84 -31.79 22.92
C ARG A 27 13.87 -30.26 22.83
N ARG A 28 14.74 -29.60 23.61
CA ARG A 28 14.98 -28.14 23.50
C ARG A 28 15.50 -27.72 22.13
N SER A 29 16.39 -28.51 21.52
CA SER A 29 16.94 -28.23 20.19
C SER A 29 15.92 -28.47 19.07
N ARG A 30 14.90 -29.30 19.31
CA ARG A 30 13.74 -29.46 18.43
C ARG A 30 12.72 -28.33 18.62
N GLU A 31 12.40 -27.95 19.85
CA GLU A 31 11.49 -26.82 20.14
C GLU A 31 12.05 -25.50 19.61
N ARG A 32 13.35 -25.22 19.78
CA ARG A 32 14.00 -24.04 19.19
C ARG A 32 13.98 -24.03 17.67
N ARG A 33 14.01 -25.20 17.03
CA ARG A 33 13.87 -25.33 15.56
C ARG A 33 12.42 -25.17 15.12
N SER A 34 11.47 -25.74 15.86
CA SER A 34 10.05 -25.65 15.54
C SER A 34 9.53 -24.21 15.62
N GLY A 35 9.88 -23.48 16.68
CA GLY A 35 9.50 -22.07 16.81
C GLY A 35 10.21 -21.12 15.85
N GLY A 36 11.34 -21.54 15.24
CA GLY A 36 11.99 -20.80 14.16
C GLY A 36 11.30 -20.99 12.81
N LEU A 37 10.85 -22.22 12.51
CA LEU A 37 10.15 -22.54 11.27
C LEU A 37 8.75 -21.92 11.21
N GLU A 38 8.04 -21.86 12.34
CA GLU A 38 6.73 -21.19 12.44
C GLU A 38 6.85 -19.68 12.19
N GLY A 39 7.89 -19.02 12.71
CA GLY A 39 8.13 -17.60 12.48
C GLY A 39 8.55 -17.28 11.04
N GLU A 40 9.32 -18.17 10.39
CA GLU A 40 9.67 -18.05 8.97
C GLU A 40 8.43 -18.21 8.07
N GLU A 41 7.52 -19.12 8.39
CA GLU A 41 6.26 -19.32 7.64
C GLU A 41 5.33 -18.09 7.77
N GLU A 42 5.19 -17.53 8.98
CA GLU A 42 4.45 -16.28 9.20
C GLU A 42 5.07 -15.08 8.46
N GLU A 43 6.39 -14.99 8.39
CA GLU A 43 7.09 -13.94 7.65
C GLU A 43 6.85 -14.07 6.14
N LEU A 44 6.90 -15.29 5.60
CA LEU A 44 6.61 -15.58 4.20
C LEU A 44 5.16 -15.25 3.84
N GLU A 45 4.19 -15.59 4.69
CA GLU A 45 2.78 -15.22 4.48
C GLU A 45 2.60 -13.69 4.44
N GLN A 46 3.28 -12.97 5.34
CA GLN A 46 3.25 -11.51 5.35
C GLN A 46 3.87 -10.90 4.09
N LEU A 47 4.97 -11.46 3.59
CA LEU A 47 5.59 -11.05 2.34
C LEU A 47 4.69 -11.32 1.14
N GLU A 48 4.06 -12.50 1.06
CA GLU A 48 3.11 -12.85 0.01
C GLU A 48 1.91 -11.88 0.02
N LYS A 49 1.35 -11.61 1.19
CA LYS A 49 0.25 -10.65 1.35
C LYS A 49 0.65 -9.26 0.86
N MET A 50 1.87 -8.83 1.13
CA MET A 50 2.38 -7.53 0.70
C MET A 50 2.57 -7.49 -0.82
N ASP A 51 3.15 -8.53 -1.42
CA ASP A 51 3.31 -8.64 -2.87
C ASP A 51 1.96 -8.65 -3.61
N ASN A 52 0.99 -9.39 -3.08
CA ASN A 52 -0.38 -9.38 -3.55
C ASN A 52 -1.00 -7.98 -3.48
N GLY A 53 -0.74 -7.23 -2.40
CA GLY A 53 -1.16 -5.84 -2.24
C GLY A 53 -0.53 -4.90 -3.27
N ILE A 54 0.78 -5.02 -3.50
CA ILE A 54 1.50 -4.26 -4.52
C ILE A 54 0.93 -4.54 -5.91
N SER A 55 0.73 -5.82 -6.23
CA SER A 55 0.13 -6.27 -7.50
C SER A 55 -1.28 -5.71 -7.71
N LEU A 56 -2.11 -5.67 -6.66
CA LEU A 56 -3.45 -5.08 -6.71
C LEU A 56 -3.39 -3.58 -6.97
N LEU A 57 -2.54 -2.84 -6.25
CA LEU A 57 -2.40 -1.40 -6.43
C LEU A 57 -1.92 -1.04 -7.84
N GLN A 58 -0.97 -1.81 -8.38
CA GLN A 58 -0.51 -1.64 -9.76
C GLN A 58 -1.66 -1.84 -10.76
N ARG A 59 -2.49 -2.89 -10.58
CA ARG A 59 -3.67 -3.11 -11.43
C ARG A 59 -4.68 -1.97 -11.35
N ILE A 60 -4.99 -1.48 -10.15
CA ILE A 60 -5.92 -0.36 -9.95
C ILE A 60 -5.38 0.90 -10.65
N LYS A 61 -4.11 1.23 -10.42
CA LYS A 61 -3.44 2.36 -11.07
C LYS A 61 -3.54 2.27 -12.59
N ASN A 62 -3.24 1.11 -13.17
CA ASN A 62 -3.27 0.92 -14.62
C ASN A 62 -4.68 1.09 -15.19
N LYS A 63 -5.71 0.55 -14.53
CA LYS A 63 -7.12 0.76 -14.93
C LYS A 63 -7.51 2.23 -14.86
N LEU A 64 -7.17 2.92 -13.78
CA LEU A 64 -7.48 4.33 -13.61
C LEU A 64 -6.80 5.18 -14.67
N LEU A 65 -5.50 4.95 -14.92
CA LEU A 65 -4.76 5.63 -15.99
C LEU A 65 -5.39 5.38 -17.36
N HIS A 66 -5.76 4.13 -17.67
CA HIS A 66 -6.42 3.82 -18.93
C HIS A 66 -7.74 4.59 -19.11
N HIS A 67 -8.60 4.61 -18.09
CA HIS A 67 -9.86 5.35 -18.14
C HIS A 67 -9.63 6.87 -18.27
N LEU A 68 -8.73 7.45 -17.48
CA LEU A 68 -8.43 8.87 -17.53
C LEU A 68 -7.85 9.29 -18.89
N LEU A 69 -6.91 8.52 -19.42
CA LEU A 69 -6.29 8.79 -20.73
C LEU A 69 -7.30 8.61 -21.85
N SER A 70 -8.13 7.56 -21.81
CA SER A 70 -9.20 7.34 -22.79
C SER A 70 -10.19 8.50 -22.80
N SER A 71 -10.72 8.88 -21.63
CA SER A 71 -11.66 10.00 -21.53
C SER A 71 -11.02 11.33 -21.91
N SER A 72 -9.77 11.58 -21.51
CA SER A 72 -9.05 12.80 -21.88
C SER A 72 -8.80 12.88 -23.38
N LEU A 73 -8.46 11.75 -24.03
CA LEU A 73 -8.26 11.70 -25.47
C LEU A 73 -9.56 12.00 -26.23
N ASP A 74 -10.68 11.44 -25.76
CA ASP A 74 -11.99 11.71 -26.35
C ASP A 74 -12.40 13.18 -26.21
N VAL A 75 -12.17 13.78 -25.04
CA VAL A 75 -12.44 15.21 -24.80
C VAL A 75 -11.56 16.08 -25.70
N LEU A 76 -10.25 15.82 -25.78
CA LEU A 76 -9.35 16.58 -26.63
C LEU A 76 -9.71 16.44 -28.12
N ARG A 77 -10.09 15.24 -28.56
CA ARG A 77 -10.56 15.00 -29.93
C ARG A 77 -11.85 15.77 -30.21
N PHE A 78 -12.78 15.78 -29.26
CA PHE A 78 -14.03 16.55 -29.39
C PHE A 78 -13.76 18.05 -29.47
N LEU A 79 -12.92 18.60 -28.58
CA LEU A 79 -12.53 20.01 -28.60
C LEU A 79 -11.87 20.39 -29.95
N ASN A 80 -10.92 19.60 -30.44
CA ASN A 80 -10.32 19.83 -31.76
C ASN A 80 -11.37 19.84 -32.89
N ASN A 81 -12.37 18.98 -32.83
CA ASN A 81 -13.44 18.97 -33.84
C ASN A 81 -14.29 20.25 -33.77
N VAL A 82 -14.65 20.69 -32.57
CA VAL A 82 -15.41 21.94 -32.35
C VAL A 82 -14.60 23.16 -32.78
N ASP A 83 -13.31 23.21 -32.47
CA ASP A 83 -12.42 24.33 -32.84
C ASP A 83 -12.12 24.36 -34.35
N SER A 84 -12.09 23.20 -35.02
CA SER A 84 -11.72 23.11 -36.44
C SER A 84 -12.75 23.71 -37.39
N LYS A 85 -14.04 23.74 -36.98
CA LYS A 85 -15.12 24.25 -37.80
C LYS A 85 -16.04 25.12 -36.94
N PRO A 86 -16.05 26.45 -37.16
CA PRO A 86 -16.96 27.32 -36.44
C PRO A 86 -18.41 26.93 -36.78
N ASP A 87 -19.24 26.82 -35.75
CA ASP A 87 -20.66 26.54 -35.91
C ASP A 87 -21.31 27.69 -36.72
N PRO A 88 -21.98 27.42 -37.86
CA PRO A 88 -22.61 28.45 -38.68
C PRO A 88 -23.76 29.19 -37.97
N LEU A 89 -24.30 28.64 -36.87
CA LEU A 89 -25.31 29.28 -36.04
C LEU A 89 -24.71 30.14 -34.93
N LEU A 90 -23.41 30.01 -34.66
CA LEU A 90 -22.71 30.81 -33.66
C LEU A 90 -21.90 31.92 -34.35
N PRO A 91 -21.98 33.18 -33.88
CA PRO A 91 -21.12 34.23 -34.39
C PRO A 91 -19.66 33.84 -34.15
N GLN A 92 -18.81 34.02 -35.15
CA GLN A 92 -17.38 33.83 -34.99
C GLN A 92 -16.90 34.80 -33.90
N THR A 93 -16.51 34.28 -32.73
CA THR A 93 -15.98 35.07 -31.61
C THR A 93 -14.53 35.49 -31.85
N THR A 94 -14.20 35.85 -33.09
CA THR A 94 -12.99 36.60 -33.43
C THR A 94 -13.24 38.08 -33.19
N GLY A 95 -13.60 38.41 -31.95
CA GLY A 95 -13.64 39.79 -31.47
C GLY A 95 -12.50 39.98 -30.49
N ALA A 96 -11.85 41.15 -30.50
CA ALA A 96 -10.95 41.53 -29.41
C ALA A 96 -11.67 41.31 -28.08
N VAL A 97 -10.98 40.73 -27.09
CA VAL A 97 -11.50 40.56 -25.73
C VAL A 97 -12.14 41.87 -25.32
N ASN A 98 -13.47 41.87 -25.25
CA ASN A 98 -14.20 43.08 -25.01
C ASN A 98 -13.90 43.48 -23.57
N SER A 99 -13.05 44.49 -23.37
CA SER A 99 -12.60 44.96 -22.05
C SER A 99 -13.77 45.40 -21.15
N THR A 100 -14.94 45.67 -21.74
CA THR A 100 -16.18 45.94 -21.02
C THR A 100 -16.71 44.69 -20.31
N TRP A 101 -16.43 43.47 -20.80
CA TRP A 101 -16.81 42.23 -20.12
C TRP A 101 -16.07 42.08 -18.79
N ASP A 102 -14.78 42.39 -18.76
CA ASP A 102 -14.01 42.39 -17.52
C ASP A 102 -14.61 43.38 -16.51
N GLN A 103 -15.22 44.48 -16.97
CA GLN A 103 -15.89 45.46 -16.11
C GLN A 103 -17.19 44.95 -15.45
N TRP A 104 -17.87 43.95 -16.04
CA TRP A 104 -19.02 43.30 -15.40
C TRP A 104 -18.60 42.31 -14.30
N PHE A 105 -17.41 41.71 -14.45
CA PHE A 105 -16.86 40.77 -13.48
C PHE A 105 -15.91 41.42 -12.47
N GLU A 106 -15.39 42.62 -12.76
CA GLU A 106 -14.70 43.48 -11.82
C GLU A 106 -15.73 44.20 -10.92
N ARG A 107 -15.45 44.24 -9.61
CA ARG A 107 -16.21 45.11 -8.70
C ARG A 107 -16.04 46.57 -9.14
N PRO A 108 -17.06 47.44 -8.98
CA PRO A 108 -16.93 48.87 -9.26
C PRO A 108 -15.70 49.45 -8.54
N LYS A 109 -14.68 49.90 -9.30
CA LYS A 109 -13.41 50.41 -8.78
C LYS A 109 -13.61 51.68 -7.94
N GLU A 110 -14.62 52.48 -8.27
CA GLU A 110 -15.05 53.61 -7.48
C GLU A 110 -16.57 53.57 -7.26
N ALA A 111 -17.03 52.79 -6.29
CA ALA A 111 -18.23 53.20 -5.56
C ALA A 111 -17.87 54.51 -4.85
N LYS A 112 -18.14 55.67 -5.49
CA LYS A 112 -18.16 56.96 -4.79
C LYS A 112 -19.14 56.77 -3.64
N ARG A 113 -18.62 56.48 -2.44
CA ARG A 113 -19.42 56.44 -1.23
C ARG A 113 -20.05 57.82 -1.16
N CYS A 114 -21.36 57.93 -1.39
CA CYS A 114 -22.02 59.20 -1.11
C CYS A 114 -21.81 59.45 0.38
N GLY A 115 -21.31 60.63 0.74
CA GLY A 115 -21.18 61.08 2.13
C GLY A 115 -22.54 61.44 2.74
N CYS A 116 -23.57 60.66 2.40
CA CYS A 116 -24.90 60.83 2.92
C CYS A 116 -24.88 60.32 4.36
N PHE A 117 -24.76 61.21 5.34
CA PHE A 117 -25.17 60.88 6.70
C PHE A 117 -26.69 60.74 6.65
N ILE A 118 -27.18 59.53 6.94
CA ILE A 118 -28.59 59.32 7.22
C ILE A 118 -28.88 60.17 8.46
N LEU A 119 -29.64 61.25 8.27
CA LEU A 119 -30.25 62.03 9.35
C LEU A 119 -31.53 61.32 9.82
#